data_AF-S7W5H5-F1
#
_entry.id   AF-S7W5H5-F1
#
_cell.length_a   1.000
_cell.length_b   1.000
_cell.length_c   1.000
_cell.angle_alpha   90.00
_cell.angle_beta   90.00
_cell.angle_gamma   90.00
#
_symmetry.space_group_name_H-M   'P 1'
#
loop_
_entity.id
_entity.type
_entity.pdbx_description
1 polymer ?
#
loop_
_entity_poly.entity_id
_entity_poly.type
_entity_poly.pdbx_seq_one_letter_code
_entity_poly.pdbx_strand_id
1 'polypeptide(L)'
;MKYQRRQQPQQPPVPMGSFLYYCENNPVVKLTCNDIPFPNQNVFLKNKKIGKIDEVLGKLDEVYVTVTLDENIKNNLNDLKIKKDDVFYVTPKFLKKEFLLPREQTLDKKEKNEKEKKHENKNRRDDRSKNKRDDKKSFNQKDRLEYNFKKTLKHKNDKRSGGFNKK
;
A
#
# COMPACT_ATOMS: atom_id res chain seq x y z
N MET A 1 37.43 -6.52 7.34
CA MET A 1 36.08 -6.95 6.95
C MET A 1 35.45 -5.87 6.08
N LYS A 2 35.19 -6.15 4.80
CA LYS A 2 34.50 -5.22 3.90
C LYS A 2 33.00 -5.43 4.07
N TYR A 3 32.27 -4.44 4.58
CA TYR A 3 30.82 -4.47 4.60
C TYR A 3 30.31 -4.41 3.16
N GLN A 4 30.04 -5.56 2.56
CA GLN A 4 29.31 -5.63 1.29
C GLN A 4 27.89 -5.12 1.58
N ARG A 5 27.61 -3.84 1.26
CA ARG A 5 26.24 -3.32 1.30
C ARG A 5 25.40 -4.23 0.41
N ARG A 6 24.48 -4.99 1.00
CA ARG A 6 23.48 -5.75 0.25
C ARG A 6 22.78 -4.74 -0.66
N GLN A 7 23.02 -4.84 -1.97
CA GLN A 7 22.33 -4.04 -2.96
C GLN A 7 20.85 -4.43 -2.82
N GLN A 8 20.04 -3.54 -2.23
CA GLN A 8 18.61 -3.74 -2.22
C GLN A 8 18.14 -3.86 -3.67
N PRO A 9 17.22 -4.79 -3.98
CA PRO A 9 16.64 -4.85 -5.32
C PRO A 9 16.11 -3.47 -5.68
N GLN A 10 16.60 -2.90 -6.78
CA GLN A 10 16.11 -1.58 -7.22
C GLN A 10 14.63 -1.72 -7.54
N GLN A 11 13.79 -0.98 -6.83
CA GLN A 11 12.38 -0.91 -7.14
C GLN A 11 12.19 -0.25 -8.52
N PRO A 12 11.14 -0.65 -9.27
CA PRO A 12 10.88 -0.07 -10.57
C PRO A 12 10.63 1.45 -10.45
N PRO A 13 11.04 2.25 -11.45
CA PRO A 13 10.73 3.68 -11.49
C PRO A 13 9.21 3.92 -11.47
N VAL A 14 8.80 4.96 -10.76
CA VAL A 14 7.39 5.37 -10.60
C VAL A 14 7.15 6.65 -11.39
N PRO A 15 5.97 6.84 -12.02
CA PRO A 15 5.62 8.08 -12.71
C PRO A 15 5.67 9.27 -11.75
N MET A 16 6.38 10.32 -12.18
CA MET A 16 6.62 11.53 -11.40
C MET A 16 5.73 12.68 -11.86
N GLY A 17 5.71 12.96 -13.16
CA GLY A 17 5.08 14.15 -13.69
C GLY A 17 5.19 14.27 -15.19
N SER A 18 4.59 15.32 -15.75
CA SER A 18 4.54 15.58 -17.19
C SER A 18 5.45 16.74 -17.59
N PHE A 19 6.08 16.62 -18.76
CA PHE A 19 6.95 17.64 -19.31
C PHE A 19 6.19 18.93 -19.64
N LEU A 20 6.77 20.07 -19.23
CA LEU A 20 6.19 21.39 -19.43
C LEU A 20 6.93 22.18 -20.52
N TYR A 21 8.18 22.56 -20.26
CA TYR A 21 9.06 23.28 -21.18
C TYR A 21 10.53 23.08 -20.77
N TYR A 22 11.46 23.46 -21.66
CA TYR A 22 12.89 23.56 -21.32
C TYR A 22 13.20 24.94 -20.76
N CYS A 23 13.95 24.98 -19.65
CA CYS A 23 14.61 26.18 -19.17
C CYS A 23 16.10 26.01 -19.46
N GLU A 24 16.62 26.78 -20.43
CA GLU A 24 17.92 26.54 -21.06
C GLU A 24 18.02 25.10 -21.59
N ASN A 25 18.79 24.24 -20.92
CA ASN A 25 18.99 22.84 -21.29
C ASN A 25 18.37 21.86 -20.28
N ASN A 26 17.63 22.36 -19.29
CA ASN A 26 17.05 21.55 -18.23
C ASN A 26 15.52 21.45 -18.44
N PRO A 27 14.96 20.24 -18.61
CA PRO A 27 13.52 20.09 -18.69
C PRO A 27 12.85 20.39 -17.35
N VAL A 28 11.78 21.17 -17.42
CA VAL A 28 10.88 21.46 -16.31
C VAL A 28 9.69 20.52 -16.39
N VAL A 29 9.42 19.82 -15.30
CA VAL A 29 8.37 18.81 -15.18
C VAL A 29 7.34 19.27 -14.15
N LYS A 30 6.06 19.24 -14.50
CA LYS A 30 4.96 19.45 -13.56
C LYS A 30 4.70 18.16 -12.79
N LEU A 31 4.77 18.23 -11.46
CA LEU A 31 4.59 17.07 -10.61
C LEU A 31 3.12 16.62 -10.58
N THR A 32 2.86 15.35 -10.86
CA THR A 32 1.52 14.75 -10.76
C THR A 32 1.39 13.78 -9.58
N CYS A 33 2.50 13.42 -8.93
CA CYS A 33 2.48 12.55 -7.76
C CYS A 33 2.15 13.31 -6.46
N ASN A 34 1.59 12.57 -5.48
CA ASN A 34 1.15 13.13 -4.21
C ASN A 34 2.32 13.58 -3.32
N ASP A 35 3.43 12.87 -3.36
CA ASP A 35 4.62 13.14 -2.57
C ASP A 35 5.73 13.75 -3.43
N ILE A 36 6.66 14.47 -2.80
CA ILE A 36 7.72 15.18 -3.49
C ILE A 36 8.95 14.28 -3.61
N PRO A 37 9.51 14.04 -4.81
CA PRO A 37 10.72 13.23 -4.94
C PRO A 37 11.91 13.90 -4.27
N PHE A 38 12.83 13.11 -3.71
CA PHE A 38 14.06 13.67 -3.13
C PHE A 38 14.95 14.31 -4.22
N PRO A 39 15.75 15.34 -3.88
CA PRO A 39 16.75 15.87 -4.80
C PRO A 39 17.81 14.81 -5.14
N ASN A 40 18.51 15.00 -6.25
CA ASN A 40 19.55 14.09 -6.77
C ASN A 40 19.07 12.65 -7.07
N GLN A 41 17.76 12.40 -7.17
CA GLN A 41 17.27 11.11 -7.63
C GLN A 41 17.39 10.94 -9.14
N ASN A 42 17.66 9.72 -9.59
CA ASN A 42 17.71 9.40 -11.02
C ASN A 42 16.33 9.56 -11.66
N VAL A 43 16.31 10.20 -12.83
CA VAL A 43 15.12 10.45 -13.63
C VAL A 43 15.21 9.66 -14.93
N PHE A 44 14.09 9.09 -15.34
CA PHE A 44 13.97 8.21 -16.48
C PHE A 44 12.87 8.69 -17.42
N LEU A 45 13.11 8.49 -18.73
CA LEU A 45 12.13 8.71 -19.79
C LEU A 45 12.16 7.48 -20.72
N LYS A 46 11.01 6.88 -21.03
CA LYS A 46 10.90 5.69 -21.90
C LYS A 46 11.89 4.57 -21.50
N ASN A 47 11.97 4.27 -20.19
CA ASN A 47 12.89 3.29 -19.58
C ASN A 47 14.39 3.60 -19.66
N LYS A 48 14.79 4.76 -20.18
CA LYS A 48 16.19 5.21 -20.20
C LYS A 48 16.41 6.23 -19.10
N LYS A 49 17.52 6.11 -18.38
CA LYS A 49 17.97 7.17 -17.48
C LYS A 49 18.39 8.37 -18.33
N ILE A 50 17.84 9.53 -18.01
CA ILE A 50 18.12 10.79 -18.74
C ILE A 50 18.93 11.79 -17.90
N GLY A 51 18.88 11.65 -16.57
CA GLY A 51 19.54 12.59 -15.68
C GLY A 51 19.13 12.40 -14.23
N LYS A 52 19.16 13.49 -13.48
CA LYS A 52 18.83 13.54 -12.05
C LYS A 52 17.99 14.76 -11.71
N ILE A 53 17.22 14.67 -10.63
CA ILE A 53 16.51 15.81 -10.05
C ILE A 53 17.51 16.81 -9.51
N ASP A 54 17.33 18.08 -9.86
CA ASP A 54 18.15 19.18 -9.36
C ASP A 54 17.36 19.98 -8.31
N GLU A 55 16.28 20.62 -8.74
CA GLU A 55 15.48 21.52 -7.91
C GLU A 55 14.01 21.13 -7.87
N VAL A 56 13.39 21.34 -6.70
CA VAL A 56 11.95 21.25 -6.51
C VAL A 56 11.46 22.64 -6.13
N LEU A 57 10.51 23.17 -6.89
CA LEU A 57 10.02 24.54 -6.79
C LEU A 57 8.50 24.63 -6.96
N GLY A 58 7.93 25.81 -6.73
CA GLY A 58 6.49 26.05 -6.81
C GLY A 58 5.78 25.99 -5.45
N LYS A 59 4.45 25.94 -5.49
CA LYS A 59 3.60 25.85 -4.29
C LYS A 59 3.36 24.39 -3.93
N LEU A 60 2.94 24.10 -2.70
CA LEU A 60 2.71 22.71 -2.26
C LEU A 60 1.65 21.97 -3.10
N ASP A 61 0.65 22.69 -3.60
CA ASP A 61 -0.40 22.17 -4.47
C ASP A 61 0.07 22.03 -5.92
N GLU A 62 0.98 22.91 -6.37
CA GLU A 62 1.51 22.97 -7.73
C GLU A 62 3.03 23.00 -7.70
N VAL A 63 3.61 21.80 -7.62
CA VAL A 63 5.05 21.58 -7.55
C VAL A 63 5.60 21.34 -8.94
N TYR A 64 6.75 21.95 -9.23
CA TYR A 64 7.53 21.77 -10.44
C TYR A 64 8.91 21.23 -10.07
N VAL A 65 9.49 20.46 -10.97
CA VAL A 65 10.81 19.84 -10.77
C VAL A 65 11.67 20.12 -11.98
N THR A 66 12.91 20.60 -11.75
CA THR A 66 13.93 20.69 -12.78
C THR A 66 14.78 19.42 -12.78
N VAL A 67 15.14 18.98 -13.97
CA VAL A 67 15.98 17.80 -14.16
C VAL A 67 17.28 18.23 -14.82
N THR A 68 18.40 17.94 -14.17
CA THR A 68 19.72 18.08 -14.76
C THR A 68 20.00 16.85 -15.60
N LEU A 69 20.14 17.05 -16.91
CA LEU A 69 20.43 15.99 -17.86
C LEU A 69 21.89 15.53 -17.74
N ASP A 70 22.11 14.22 -17.93
CA ASP A 70 23.47 13.68 -18.05
C ASP A 70 24.13 14.23 -19.33
N GLU A 71 25.46 14.44 -19.32
CA GLU A 71 26.20 15.10 -20.42
C GLU A 71 25.94 14.44 -21.79
N ASN A 72 25.93 13.11 -21.83
CA ASN A 72 25.66 12.34 -23.05
C ASN A 72 24.25 12.60 -23.63
N ILE A 73 23.28 12.86 -22.75
CA ILE A 73 21.90 13.15 -23.15
C ILE A 73 21.77 14.62 -23.57
N LYS A 74 22.45 15.52 -22.84
CA LYS A 74 22.49 16.95 -23.15
C LYS A 74 23.07 17.22 -24.54
N ASN A 75 24.13 16.50 -24.92
CA ASN A 75 24.73 16.63 -26.26
C ASN A 75 23.81 16.09 -27.38
N ASN A 76 22.95 15.13 -27.06
CA ASN A 76 21.99 14.52 -27.99
C ASN A 76 20.56 14.99 -27.73
N LEU A 77 20.38 16.22 -27.22
CA LEU A 77 19.07 16.73 -26.82
C LEU A 77 18.06 16.71 -27.98
N ASN A 78 18.53 16.99 -29.20
CA ASN A 78 17.72 16.95 -30.42
C ASN A 78 17.16 15.53 -30.73
N ASP A 79 17.85 14.49 -30.30
CA ASP A 79 17.42 13.09 -30.48
C ASP A 79 16.41 12.68 -29.41
N LEU A 80 16.49 13.31 -28.23
CA LEU A 80 15.51 13.18 -27.17
C LEU A 80 14.27 13.99 -27.54
N LYS A 81 13.46 13.45 -28.46
CA LYS A 81 12.16 13.99 -28.89
C LYS A 81 11.15 13.96 -27.74
N ILE A 82 11.32 14.85 -26.76
CA ILE A 82 10.39 15.07 -25.66
C ILE A 82 9.25 15.92 -26.21
N LYS A 83 8.04 15.40 -26.11
CA LYS A 83 6.83 16.13 -26.44
C LYS A 83 6.24 16.75 -25.18
N LYS A 84 5.43 17.80 -25.38
CA LYS A 84 4.58 18.32 -24.31
C LYS A 84 3.76 17.18 -23.72
N ASP A 85 3.68 17.15 -22.39
CA ASP A 85 2.98 16.13 -21.61
C ASP A 85 3.62 14.72 -21.57
N ASP A 86 4.84 14.54 -22.10
CA ASP A 86 5.58 13.28 -21.91
C ASP A 86 5.81 13.02 -20.41
N VAL A 87 5.56 11.78 -19.98
CA VAL A 87 5.64 11.39 -18.56
C VAL A 87 7.06 10.97 -18.19
N PHE A 88 7.58 11.61 -17.14
CA PHE A 88 8.87 11.32 -16.54
C PHE A 88 8.71 10.37 -15.35
N TYR A 89 9.72 9.52 -15.13
CA TYR A 89 9.73 8.52 -14.07
C TYR A 89 10.90 8.74 -13.13
N VAL A 90 10.75 8.38 -11.86
CA VAL A 90 11.78 8.56 -10.84
C VAL A 90 11.91 7.31 -9.97
N THR A 91 13.09 7.10 -9.39
CA THR A 91 13.29 6.10 -8.32
C THR A 91 12.29 6.36 -7.18
N PRO A 92 11.66 5.32 -6.59
CA PRO A 92 10.60 5.49 -5.59
C PRO A 92 11.12 5.88 -4.21
N LYS A 93 11.63 7.11 -4.11
CA LYS A 93 12.06 7.76 -2.87
C LYS A 93 11.46 9.15 -2.82
N PHE A 94 10.46 9.31 -1.96
CA PHE A 94 9.67 10.54 -1.85
C PHE A 94 9.65 11.07 -0.41
N LEU A 95 9.62 12.39 -0.31
CA LEU A 95 9.33 13.19 0.87
C LEU A 95 7.83 13.48 0.92
N LYS A 96 7.19 13.12 2.03
CA LYS A 96 5.77 13.40 2.24
C LYS A 96 5.52 14.90 2.34
N LYS A 97 4.53 15.41 1.62
CA LYS A 97 4.13 16.82 1.66
C LYS A 97 3.77 17.30 3.07
N GLU A 98 3.25 16.40 3.91
CA GLU A 98 2.95 16.68 5.32
C GLU A 98 4.17 17.15 6.13
N PHE A 99 5.38 16.73 5.77
CA PHE A 99 6.60 17.15 6.47
C PHE A 99 7.02 18.59 6.15
N LEU A 100 6.45 19.18 5.10
CA LEU A 100 6.65 20.59 4.74
C LEU A 100 5.60 21.50 5.37
N LEU A 101 4.53 20.94 5.95
CA LEU A 101 3.51 21.71 6.66
C LEU A 101 3.97 22.05 8.09
N PRO A 102 3.47 23.16 8.67
CA PRO A 102 3.69 23.48 10.07
C PRO A 102 3.30 22.32 11.00
N ARG A 103 4.12 22.07 12.03
CA ARG A 103 3.97 20.93 12.93
C ARG A 103 2.59 20.86 13.58
N GLU A 104 1.99 22.00 13.94
CA GLU A 104 0.65 22.10 14.53
C GLU A 104 -0.41 21.45 13.64
N GLN A 105 -0.42 21.79 12.35
CA GLN A 105 -1.37 21.24 11.38
C GLN A 105 -1.23 19.72 11.18
N THR A 106 -0.03 19.18 11.41
CA THR A 106 0.22 17.74 11.31
C THR A 106 -0.24 16.97 12.55
N LEU A 107 -0.17 17.58 13.74
CA LEU A 107 -0.61 16.98 15.00
C LEU A 107 -2.14 16.87 15.03
N ASP A 108 -2.84 17.95 14.67
CA ASP A 108 -4.30 17.96 14.58
C ASP A 108 -4.84 16.87 13.63
N LYS A 109 -4.19 16.68 12.48
CA LYS A 109 -4.55 15.64 11.51
C LYS A 109 -4.27 14.23 12.04
N LYS A 110 -3.13 14.02 12.70
CA LYS A 110 -2.78 12.72 13.30
C LYS A 110 -3.75 12.35 14.43
N GLU A 111 -4.08 13.29 15.31
CA GLU A 111 -5.02 13.06 16.40
C GLU A 111 -6.43 12.72 15.90
N LYS A 112 -6.91 13.40 14.84
CA LYS A 112 -8.19 13.08 14.20
C LYS A 112 -8.18 11.68 13.57
N ASN A 113 -7.15 11.35 12.80
CA ASN A 113 -7.01 10.03 12.16
C ASN A 113 -6.90 8.88 13.18
N GLU A 114 -6.24 9.11 14.32
CA GLU A 114 -6.18 8.11 15.41
C GLU A 114 -7.53 7.90 16.09
N LYS A 115 -8.31 8.98 16.29
CA LYS A 115 -9.67 8.90 16.85
C LYS A 115 -10.59 8.13 15.90
N GLU A 116 -10.57 8.40 14.60
CA GLU A 116 -11.37 7.66 13.60
C GLU A 116 -11.00 6.18 13.53
N LYS A 117 -9.71 5.82 13.49
CA LYS A 117 -9.26 4.41 13.52
C LYS A 117 -9.67 3.67 14.78
N LYS A 118 -9.75 4.36 15.93
CA LYS A 118 -10.27 3.78 17.19
C LYS A 118 -11.78 3.53 17.10
N HIS A 119 -12.54 4.47 16.53
CA HIS A 119 -13.98 4.32 16.32
C HIS A 119 -14.31 3.19 15.32
N GLU A 120 -13.59 3.11 14.20
CA GLU A 120 -13.79 2.05 13.20
C GLU A 120 -13.46 0.65 13.76
N ASN A 121 -12.36 0.52 14.50
CA ASN A 121 -12.01 -0.74 15.16
C ASN A 121 -13.00 -1.13 16.27
N LYS A 122 -13.64 -0.16 16.94
CA LYS A 122 -14.69 -0.43 17.93
C LYS A 122 -15.95 -0.95 17.25
N ASN A 123 -16.40 -0.31 16.17
CA ASN A 123 -17.55 -0.76 15.38
C ASN A 123 -17.34 -2.17 14.81
N ARG A 124 -16.14 -2.47 14.25
CA ARG A 124 -15.80 -3.83 13.78
C ARG A 124 -15.83 -4.88 14.89
N ARG A 125 -15.47 -4.53 16.12
CA ARG A 125 -15.56 -5.44 17.29
C ARG A 125 -17.00 -5.66 17.70
N ASP A 126 -17.82 -4.62 17.67
CA ASP A 126 -19.23 -4.68 18.06
C ASP A 126 -20.04 -5.52 17.06
N ASP A 127 -19.81 -5.37 15.75
CA ASP A 127 -20.44 -6.21 14.71
C ASP A 127 -20.04 -7.68 14.82
N ARG A 128 -18.75 -7.96 15.06
CA ARG A 128 -18.26 -9.33 15.25
C ARG A 128 -18.84 -9.98 16.52
N SER A 129 -19.20 -9.16 17.52
CA SER A 129 -19.80 -9.62 18.77
C SER A 129 -21.31 -9.87 18.67
N LYS A 130 -22.02 -9.25 17.73
CA LYS A 130 -23.43 -9.52 17.44
C LYS A 130 -23.60 -10.83 16.67
N ASN A 131 -22.84 -11.03 15.58
CA ASN A 131 -22.91 -12.28 14.80
C ASN A 131 -22.63 -13.53 15.66
N LYS A 132 -21.73 -13.44 16.64
CA LYS A 132 -21.42 -14.54 17.56
C LYS A 132 -22.52 -14.87 18.58
N ARG A 133 -23.46 -13.96 18.82
CA ARG A 133 -24.58 -14.16 19.76
C ARG A 133 -25.78 -14.80 19.07
N ASP A 134 -25.97 -14.53 17.78
CA ASP A 134 -27.06 -15.10 17.00
C ASP A 134 -26.81 -16.58 16.66
N ASP A 135 -25.55 -16.97 16.40
CA ASP A 135 -25.15 -18.38 16.22
C ASP A 135 -25.37 -19.26 17.48
N LYS A 136 -25.48 -18.66 18.67
CA LYS A 136 -25.67 -19.42 19.93
C LYS A 136 -27.12 -19.56 20.36
N LYS A 137 -28.08 -18.92 19.66
CA LYS A 137 -29.51 -18.98 20.02
C LYS A 137 -30.29 -20.08 19.31
N SER A 138 -29.69 -20.83 18.38
CA SER A 138 -30.33 -21.96 17.70
C SER A 138 -29.89 -23.31 18.26
N PHE A 139 -30.27 -23.62 19.50
CA PHE A 139 -30.35 -25.02 19.94
C PHE A 139 -31.75 -25.24 20.49
N ASN A 140 -32.66 -25.69 19.62
CA ASN A 140 -34.06 -25.82 19.95
C ASN A 140 -34.27 -27.03 20.88
N GLN A 141 -35.28 -26.94 21.75
CA GLN A 141 -35.58 -27.98 22.75
C GLN A 141 -35.87 -29.37 22.12
N LYS A 142 -36.34 -29.39 20.86
CA LYS A 142 -36.51 -30.61 20.05
C LYS A 142 -35.18 -31.30 19.73
N ASP A 143 -34.14 -30.54 19.38
CA ASP A 143 -32.80 -31.07 19.09
C ASP A 143 -32.16 -31.68 20.35
N ARG A 144 -32.46 -31.09 21.51
CA ARG A 144 -32.03 -31.61 22.82
C ARG A 144 -32.70 -32.94 23.19
N LEU A 145 -33.98 -33.11 22.86
CA LEU A 145 -34.73 -34.36 23.09
C LEU A 145 -34.25 -35.47 22.13
N GLU A 146 -33.99 -35.13 20.87
CA GLU A 146 -33.51 -36.11 19.88
C GLU A 146 -32.10 -36.63 20.21
N TYR A 147 -31.20 -35.75 20.68
CA TYR A 147 -29.88 -36.15 21.17
C TYR A 147 -29.95 -37.10 22.37
N ASN A 148 -30.84 -36.82 23.33
CA ASN A 148 -31.04 -37.68 24.49
C ASN A 148 -31.70 -39.02 24.13
N PHE A 149 -32.56 -39.06 23.12
CA PHE A 149 -33.16 -40.30 22.60
C PHE A 149 -32.15 -41.17 21.85
N LYS A 150 -31.28 -40.57 21.03
CA LYS A 150 -30.19 -41.31 20.33
C LYS A 150 -29.14 -41.85 21.31
N LYS A 151 -28.83 -41.13 22.39
CA LYS A 151 -27.87 -41.56 23.41
C LYS A 151 -28.38 -42.76 24.24
N THR A 152 -29.68 -42.83 24.50
CA THR A 152 -30.30 -43.95 25.22
C THR A 152 -30.45 -45.22 24.37
N LEU A 153 -30.57 -45.09 23.05
CA LEU A 153 -30.54 -46.22 22.11
C LEU A 153 -29.12 -46.81 21.96
N LYS A 154 -28.07 -45.99 22.03
CA LYS A 154 -26.68 -46.46 21.88
C LYS A 154 -26.24 -47.41 23.00
N HIS A 155 -26.70 -47.20 24.24
CA HIS A 155 -26.39 -48.08 25.37
C HIS A 155 -27.15 -49.42 25.39
N LYS A 156 -28.16 -49.62 24.54
CA LYS A 156 -28.93 -50.88 24.48
C LYS A 156 -28.35 -51.90 23.51
N ASN A 157 -27.48 -51.49 22.58
CA ASN A 157 -26.93 -52.39 21.57
C ASN A 157 -25.68 -53.17 22.03
N ASP A 158 -25.03 -52.77 23.12
CA ASP A 158 -23.81 -53.45 23.61
C ASP A 158 -24.13 -54.70 24.48
N LYS A 159 -25.40 -55.08 24.65
CA LYS A 159 -25.81 -56.26 25.44
C LYS A 159 -26.48 -57.39 24.64
N ARG A 160 -26.38 -57.39 23.31
CA ARG A 160 -26.91 -58.47 22.45
C ARG A 160 -25.90 -58.94 21.41
N SER A 161 -24.77 -59.47 21.88
CA SER A 161 -23.95 -60.43 21.13
C SER A 161 -23.56 -61.57 22.05
N GLY A 162 -24.55 -62.41 22.37
CA GLY A 162 -24.36 -63.72 22.97
C GLY A 162 -25.00 -64.76 22.06
N GLY A 163 -24.22 -65.75 21.62
CA GLY A 163 -24.70 -66.89 20.82
C GLY A 163 -23.52 -67.64 20.22
N PHE A 164 -22.90 -68.57 20.96
CA PHE A 164 -23.12 -70.02 20.81
C PHE A 164 -22.75 -70.56 19.41
N ASN A 165 -21.69 -71.38 19.36
CA ASN A 165 -21.64 -72.49 18.40
C ASN A 165 -21.06 -73.74 19.08
N LYS A 166 -21.89 -74.78 19.15
CA LYS A 166 -21.57 -76.17 19.52
C LYS A 166 -21.75 -77.01 18.25
N LYS A 167 -20.70 -77.72 17.84
CA LYS A 167 -20.69 -79.17 17.56
C LYS A 167 -19.27 -79.60 17.27
#